data_AF-A0A9P8W8Q4-F1
#
_entry.id   AF-A0A9P8W8Q4-F1
#
_cell.length_a   1.000
_cell.length_b   1.000
_cell.length_c   1.000
_cell.angle_alpha   90.00
_cell.angle_beta   90.00
_cell.angle_gamma   90.00
#
_symmetry.space_group_name_H-M   'P 1'
#
loop_
_entity.id
_entity.type
_entity.pdbx_description
1 polymer ?
#
loop_
_entity_poly.entity_id
_entity_poly.type
_entity_poly.pdbx_seq_one_letter_code
_entity_poly.pdbx_strand_id
1 'polypeptide(L)'
;MHRPRLLGRGLQGLARARGHGFSDRRSYITDADVESARRYCYTQLQNSDYDAHLIRRFVPSPIQDTYAALRTLNLELVRLPELVSNPTIGSLRMKFWQESLNNTFAGRPPREPICILLHKTFQDLEARAGSSTKKSIKFWVNRLVKTREKHMTNRPFASLASLEEYAENTYSTLMYATLASLPLRSMNVDHLASHVGKACGIVAVLRGIPVLAAPSPPTQTPSGQEPPRDPAILLPLDAMAEAGVKEEDVFRQGPNAAGLQDAVFKVATRANDHLITAREMLKRLKAGEDPGHEFEHHGEGEHFYGEESNTLVEIQQGFGVLLEAIPAQQYLQRLENADFDPFAVRPGNLVEVKEIAQTVGSLVLKNGGVVRGLANWGIFSLPKPISIHQMKHTHGHYFVMRYDSSTKVHQDIRSTLRLEPRMIRSSHVKLGDGKLETLARFGKPEWRTGS
;
A
#
# COMPACT_ATOMS: atom_id res chain seq x y z
N MET A 1 -29.34 -12.54 -1.10
CA MET A 1 -28.31 -12.08 -0.15
C MET A 1 -27.24 -11.30 -0.89
N HIS A 2 -27.17 -9.99 -0.63
CA HIS A 2 -26.34 -9.01 -1.33
C HIS A 2 -24.84 -9.17 -0.99
N ARG A 3 -24.01 -9.53 -1.97
CA ARG A 3 -22.55 -9.44 -1.89
C ARG A 3 -22.13 -7.98 -2.16
N PRO A 4 -21.24 -7.36 -1.35
CA PRO A 4 -20.66 -6.08 -1.72
C PRO A 4 -19.73 -6.30 -2.92
N ARG A 5 -20.16 -5.83 -4.09
CA ARG A 5 -19.38 -5.78 -5.33
C ARG A 5 -18.39 -4.63 -5.23
N LEU A 6 -17.14 -4.90 -4.86
CA LEU A 6 -16.00 -4.07 -5.27
C LEU A 6 -15.65 -4.46 -6.72
N LEU A 7 -16.55 -4.09 -7.65
CA LEU A 7 -16.27 -4.16 -9.08
C LEU A 7 -15.39 -2.98 -9.45
N GLY A 8 -14.23 -3.26 -10.05
CA GLY A 8 -13.43 -2.26 -10.74
C GLY A 8 -14.32 -1.45 -11.68
N ARG A 9 -14.41 -0.14 -11.41
CA ARG A 9 -15.20 0.80 -12.21
C ARG A 9 -14.55 1.19 -13.54
N GLY A 10 -13.34 0.69 -13.83
CA GLY A 10 -12.61 1.01 -15.06
C GLY A 10 -13.28 0.56 -16.37
N LEU A 11 -14.20 -0.42 -16.35
CA LEU A 11 -14.80 -0.98 -17.58
C LEU A 11 -16.31 -0.75 -17.74
N GLN A 12 -17.02 -0.16 -16.76
CA GLN A 12 -18.45 0.16 -16.96
C GLN A 12 -18.67 1.34 -17.93
N GLY A 13 -17.61 2.07 -18.31
CA GLY A 13 -17.68 3.14 -19.29
C GLY A 13 -17.72 2.70 -20.76
N LEU A 14 -17.37 1.45 -21.09
CA LEU A 14 -17.23 1.01 -22.49
C LEU A 14 -18.52 0.43 -23.11
N ALA A 15 -19.55 0.11 -22.31
CA ALA A 15 -20.72 -0.63 -22.79
C ALA A 15 -22.00 0.20 -23.04
N ARG A 16 -21.95 1.55 -23.01
CA ARG A 16 -23.13 2.41 -23.27
C ARG A 16 -22.87 3.50 -24.33
N ALA A 17 -22.33 3.10 -25.46
CA ALA A 17 -22.19 3.95 -26.64
C ALA A 17 -22.98 3.40 -27.84
N ARG A 18 -24.29 3.21 -27.69
CA ARG A 18 -25.19 3.10 -28.85
C ARG A 18 -26.53 3.78 -28.55
N GLY A 19 -26.75 4.88 -29.28
CA GLY A 19 -28.05 5.47 -29.59
C GLY A 19 -28.84 6.03 -28.40
N HIS A 20 -28.74 7.33 -28.17
CA HIS A 20 -29.85 8.30 -27.99
C HIS A 20 -29.23 9.68 -27.67
N GLY A 21 -29.90 10.75 -28.13
CA GLY A 21 -29.36 12.10 -28.34
C GLY A 21 -28.45 12.66 -27.24
N PHE A 22 -27.38 13.32 -27.67
CA PHE A 22 -26.47 14.08 -26.81
C PHE A 22 -27.19 15.29 -26.22
N SER A 23 -27.88 15.07 -25.10
CA SER A 23 -28.13 16.10 -24.11
C SER A 23 -26.82 16.38 -23.38
N ASP A 24 -26.41 17.64 -23.43
CA ASP A 24 -25.28 18.31 -22.81
C ASP A 24 -24.69 17.59 -21.57
N ARG A 25 -23.60 16.84 -21.78
CA ARG A 25 -22.87 16.18 -20.68
C ARG A 25 -22.11 17.25 -19.91
N ARG A 26 -22.59 17.62 -18.71
CA ARG A 26 -21.94 18.52 -17.73
C ARG A 26 -20.40 18.42 -17.80
N SER A 27 -19.77 19.40 -18.44
CA SER A 27 -18.31 19.52 -18.59
C SER A 27 -17.63 20.12 -17.36
N TYR A 28 -18.40 20.73 -16.47
CA TYR A 28 -17.88 21.37 -15.25
C TYR A 28 -17.71 20.36 -14.10
N ILE A 29 -16.57 20.44 -13.40
CA ILE A 29 -16.33 19.78 -12.12
C ILE A 29 -16.88 20.69 -11.02
N THR A 30 -17.73 20.16 -10.16
CA THR A 30 -18.26 20.88 -9.00
C THR A 30 -17.45 20.60 -7.72
N ASP A 31 -17.59 21.45 -6.70
CA ASP A 31 -17.02 21.19 -5.38
C ASP A 31 -17.53 19.88 -4.76
N ALA A 32 -18.78 19.49 -5.08
CA ALA A 32 -19.34 18.21 -4.65
C ALA A 32 -18.64 17.02 -5.31
N ASP A 33 -18.25 17.14 -6.59
CA ASP A 33 -17.46 16.12 -7.29
C ASP A 33 -16.07 15.99 -6.66
N VAL A 34 -15.42 17.11 -6.31
CA VAL A 34 -14.12 17.14 -5.61
C VAL A 34 -14.22 16.47 -4.24
N GLU A 35 -15.23 16.81 -3.44
CA GLU A 35 -15.41 16.22 -2.10
C GLU A 35 -15.70 14.71 -2.18
N SER A 36 -16.47 14.28 -3.17
CA SER A 36 -16.69 12.86 -3.45
C SER A 36 -15.38 12.15 -3.83
N ALA A 37 -14.56 12.78 -4.69
CA ALA A 37 -13.27 12.26 -5.11
C ALA A 37 -12.25 12.17 -3.94
N ARG A 38 -12.22 13.19 -3.07
CA ARG A 38 -11.43 13.19 -1.83
C ARG A 38 -11.83 12.04 -0.93
N ARG A 39 -13.12 11.87 -0.67
CA ARG A 39 -13.65 10.78 0.14
C ARG A 39 -13.29 9.42 -0.44
N TYR A 40 -13.36 9.26 -1.75
CA TYR A 40 -12.92 8.05 -2.44
C TYR A 40 -11.45 7.75 -2.13
N CYS A 41 -10.54 8.68 -2.41
CA CYS A 41 -9.09 8.47 -2.21
C CYS A 41 -8.78 8.17 -0.74
N TYR A 42 -9.37 8.90 0.20
CA TYR A 42 -9.14 8.67 1.63
C TYR A 42 -9.65 7.30 2.10
N THR A 43 -10.77 6.85 1.57
CA THR A 43 -11.34 5.53 1.85
C THR A 43 -10.47 4.42 1.24
N GLN A 44 -9.92 4.62 0.04
CA GLN A 44 -8.99 3.67 -0.55
C GLN A 44 -7.76 3.50 0.32
N LEU A 45 -7.11 4.60 0.74
CA LEU A 45 -5.97 4.53 1.66
C LEU A 45 -6.35 3.84 2.96
N GLN A 46 -7.45 4.22 3.60
CA GLN A 46 -7.87 3.60 4.87
C GLN A 46 -8.01 2.07 4.78
N ASN A 47 -8.50 1.56 3.64
CA ASN A 47 -8.78 0.14 3.46
C ASN A 47 -7.62 -0.65 2.87
N SER A 48 -6.66 0.02 2.22
CA SER A 48 -5.65 -0.63 1.35
C SER A 48 -4.21 -0.20 1.61
N ASP A 49 -4.00 0.93 2.28
CA ASP A 49 -2.71 1.52 2.61
C ASP A 49 -2.88 2.37 3.88
N TYR A 50 -3.08 1.66 5.00
CA TYR A 50 -3.38 2.30 6.28
C TYR A 50 -2.24 3.20 6.77
N ASP A 51 -1.00 2.81 6.45
CA ASP A 51 0.20 3.61 6.72
C ASP A 51 0.11 4.97 6.02
N ALA A 52 -0.17 5.00 4.71
CA ALA A 52 -0.38 6.26 3.99
C ALA A 52 -1.59 7.04 4.52
N HIS A 53 -2.65 6.36 4.96
CA HIS A 53 -3.78 7.02 5.62
C HIS A 53 -3.38 7.77 6.90
N LEU A 54 -2.46 7.21 7.69
CA LEU A 54 -1.91 7.87 8.87
C LEU A 54 -0.95 9.00 8.50
N ILE A 55 0.03 8.72 7.62
CA ILE A 55 1.07 9.67 7.19
C ILE A 55 0.46 10.92 6.56
N ARG A 56 -0.63 10.78 5.78
CA ARG A 56 -1.34 11.93 5.17
C ARG A 56 -1.64 13.04 6.18
N ARG A 57 -1.92 12.74 7.44
CA ARG A 57 -2.24 13.74 8.46
C ARG A 57 -1.04 14.63 8.85
N PHE A 58 0.18 14.14 8.62
CA PHE A 58 1.44 14.85 8.89
C PHE A 58 1.98 15.56 7.65
N VAL A 59 1.49 15.20 6.46
CA VAL A 59 1.75 15.95 5.23
C VAL A 59 1.09 17.33 5.33
N PRO A 60 1.75 18.43 4.91
CA PRO A 60 1.19 19.78 5.01
C PRO A 60 -0.21 19.89 4.38
N SER A 61 -1.13 20.56 5.09
CA SER A 61 -2.55 20.65 4.71
C SER A 61 -2.80 20.98 3.23
N PRO A 62 -2.06 21.91 2.57
CA PRO A 62 -2.32 22.26 1.18
C PRO A 62 -2.03 21.16 0.16
N ILE A 63 -1.31 20.09 0.54
CA ILE A 63 -0.90 19.00 -0.37
C ILE A 63 -1.37 17.61 0.08
N GLN A 64 -2.19 17.53 1.14
CA GLN A 64 -2.73 16.24 1.61
C GLN A 64 -3.58 15.54 0.54
N ASP A 65 -4.33 16.29 -0.25
CA ASP A 65 -5.14 15.75 -1.34
C ASP A 65 -4.26 15.27 -2.51
N THR A 66 -3.16 15.98 -2.81
CA THR A 66 -2.19 15.53 -3.82
C THR A 66 -1.53 14.24 -3.39
N TYR A 67 -1.02 14.18 -2.15
CA TYR A 67 -0.47 12.96 -1.56
C TYR A 67 -1.49 11.81 -1.63
N ALA A 68 -2.74 12.05 -1.21
CA ALA A 68 -3.76 11.01 -1.22
C ALA A 68 -4.09 10.50 -2.63
N ALA A 69 -4.20 11.39 -3.61
CA ALA A 69 -4.45 11.03 -5.01
C ALA A 69 -3.28 10.22 -5.60
N LEU A 70 -2.03 10.65 -5.37
CA LEU A 70 -0.83 9.97 -5.85
C LEU A 70 -0.66 8.58 -5.21
N ARG A 71 -0.90 8.45 -3.90
CA ARG A 71 -0.89 7.14 -3.21
C ARG A 71 -2.01 6.23 -3.71
N THR A 72 -3.20 6.78 -3.97
CA THR A 72 -4.31 6.00 -4.55
C THR A 72 -4.00 5.56 -5.98
N LEU A 73 -3.35 6.41 -6.79
CA LEU A 73 -2.88 6.03 -8.12
C LEU A 73 -1.86 4.88 -8.03
N ASN A 74 -0.91 4.95 -7.10
CA ASN A 74 0.05 3.88 -6.88
C ASN A 74 -0.64 2.55 -6.54
N LEU A 75 -1.67 2.58 -5.68
CA LEU A 75 -2.47 1.39 -5.34
C LEU A 75 -3.17 0.79 -6.56
N GLU A 76 -3.75 1.63 -7.43
CA GLU A 76 -4.36 1.14 -8.67
C GLU A 76 -3.32 0.49 -9.58
N LEU A 77 -2.19 1.17 -9.82
CA LEU A 77 -1.15 0.70 -10.73
C LEU A 77 -0.44 -0.57 -10.24
N VAL A 78 -0.09 -0.66 -8.95
CA VAL A 78 0.63 -1.83 -8.39
C VAL A 78 -0.23 -3.10 -8.43
N ARG A 79 -1.55 -2.97 -8.35
CA ARG A 79 -2.49 -4.10 -8.37
C ARG A 79 -2.81 -4.59 -9.78
N LEU A 80 -2.51 -3.81 -10.82
CA LEU A 80 -2.90 -4.18 -12.20
C LEU A 80 -2.37 -5.55 -12.65
N PRO A 81 -1.10 -5.92 -12.40
CA PRO A 81 -0.60 -7.26 -12.72
C PRO A 81 -1.41 -8.37 -12.02
N GLU A 82 -1.91 -8.08 -10.81
CA GLU A 82 -2.73 -9.00 -10.01
C GLU A 82 -4.23 -8.93 -10.31
N LEU A 83 -4.68 -8.08 -11.21
CA LEU A 83 -6.10 -7.96 -11.57
C LEU A 83 -6.37 -8.38 -13.01
N VAL A 84 -5.34 -8.53 -13.83
CA VAL A 84 -5.48 -8.74 -15.26
C VAL A 84 -4.63 -9.91 -15.72
N SER A 85 -5.28 -11.01 -16.09
CA SER A 85 -4.60 -12.19 -16.62
C SER A 85 -4.32 -12.10 -18.14
N ASN A 86 -5.06 -11.26 -18.86
CA ASN A 86 -4.89 -11.05 -20.30
C ASN A 86 -3.96 -9.85 -20.59
N PRO A 87 -2.78 -10.04 -21.19
CA PRO A 87 -1.82 -8.95 -21.45
C PRO A 87 -2.41 -7.77 -22.21
N THR A 88 -3.27 -8.02 -23.20
CA THR A 88 -3.94 -6.98 -23.99
C THR A 88 -4.85 -6.10 -23.13
N ILE A 89 -5.60 -6.71 -22.20
CA ILE A 89 -6.43 -5.95 -21.24
C ILE A 89 -5.53 -5.12 -20.31
N GLY A 90 -4.37 -5.65 -19.94
CA GLY A 90 -3.38 -4.96 -19.10
C GLY A 90 -2.88 -3.69 -19.80
N SER A 91 -2.45 -3.81 -21.05
CA SER A 91 -2.02 -2.69 -21.89
C SER A 91 -3.12 -1.66 -22.10
N LEU A 92 -4.37 -2.08 -22.33
CA LEU A 92 -5.51 -1.16 -22.44
C LEU A 92 -5.73 -0.35 -21.16
N ARG A 93 -5.59 -0.97 -19.98
CA ARG A 93 -5.72 -0.27 -18.69
C ARG A 93 -4.56 0.70 -18.43
N MET A 94 -3.33 0.33 -18.77
CA MET A 94 -2.18 1.24 -18.66
C MET A 94 -2.36 2.45 -19.59
N LYS A 95 -2.78 2.22 -20.84
CA LYS A 95 -3.10 3.29 -21.79
C LYS A 95 -4.22 4.19 -21.28
N PHE A 96 -5.28 3.61 -20.70
CA PHE A 96 -6.37 4.38 -20.07
C PHE A 96 -5.83 5.32 -18.98
N TRP A 97 -4.96 4.84 -18.09
CA TRP A 97 -4.36 5.68 -17.04
C TRP A 97 -3.47 6.78 -17.63
N GLN A 98 -2.64 6.44 -18.63
CA GLN A 98 -1.78 7.40 -19.30
C GLN A 98 -2.59 8.54 -19.97
N GLU A 99 -3.65 8.19 -20.72
CA GLU A 99 -4.55 9.16 -21.36
C GLU A 99 -5.32 9.99 -20.32
N SER A 100 -5.83 9.35 -19.27
CA SER A 100 -6.57 10.02 -18.19
C SER A 100 -5.72 11.07 -17.47
N LEU A 101 -4.47 10.73 -17.16
CA LEU A 101 -3.52 11.65 -16.53
C LEU A 101 -3.12 12.78 -17.49
N ASN A 102 -2.83 12.47 -18.76
CA ASN A 102 -2.53 13.49 -19.77
C ASN A 102 -3.67 14.51 -19.93
N ASN A 103 -4.92 14.03 -19.99
CA ASN A 103 -6.10 14.87 -20.05
C ASN A 103 -6.28 15.73 -18.78
N THR A 104 -6.00 15.15 -17.61
CA THR A 104 -5.99 15.86 -16.32
C THR A 104 -4.98 17.01 -16.30
N PHE A 105 -3.74 16.75 -16.72
CA PHE A 105 -2.72 17.79 -16.84
C PHE A 105 -3.06 18.85 -17.90
N ALA A 106 -3.77 18.47 -18.96
CA ALA A 106 -4.29 19.38 -19.99
C ALA A 106 -5.56 20.15 -19.55
N GLY A 107 -5.97 20.06 -18.29
CA GLY A 107 -7.12 20.79 -17.75
C GLY A 107 -8.48 20.19 -18.13
N ARG A 108 -8.50 18.97 -18.65
CA ARG A 108 -9.72 18.25 -19.08
C ARG A 108 -9.83 16.88 -18.39
N PRO A 109 -9.80 16.81 -17.05
CA PRO A 109 -9.81 15.54 -16.33
C PRO A 109 -11.05 14.68 -16.68
N PRO A 110 -10.90 13.37 -16.88
CA PRO A 110 -12.05 12.47 -16.94
C PRO A 110 -12.75 12.38 -15.57
N ARG A 111 -13.95 11.80 -15.54
CA ARG A 111 -14.72 11.56 -14.30
C ARG A 111 -14.20 10.36 -13.49
N GLU A 112 -12.89 10.28 -13.36
CA GLU A 112 -12.18 9.35 -12.48
C GLU A 112 -11.81 10.10 -11.20
N PRO A 113 -12.19 9.62 -9.99
CA PRO A 113 -11.92 10.32 -8.72
C PRO A 113 -10.48 10.82 -8.55
N ILE A 114 -9.49 9.99 -8.91
CA ILE A 114 -8.07 10.37 -8.81
C ILE A 114 -7.77 11.57 -9.71
N CYS A 115 -8.30 11.57 -10.94
CA CYS A 115 -8.10 12.64 -11.92
C CYS A 115 -8.79 13.94 -11.51
N ILE A 116 -10.01 13.85 -10.96
CA ILE A 116 -10.75 15.00 -10.42
C ILE A 116 -9.96 15.65 -9.28
N LEU A 117 -9.48 14.85 -8.33
CA LEU A 117 -8.76 15.35 -7.17
C LEU A 117 -7.40 15.96 -7.57
N LEU A 118 -6.64 15.28 -8.44
CA LEU A 118 -5.39 15.83 -8.99
C LEU A 118 -5.64 17.16 -9.71
N HIS A 119 -6.68 17.24 -10.55
CA HIS A 119 -7.01 18.48 -11.25
C HIS A 119 -7.25 19.64 -10.29
N LYS A 120 -8.05 19.44 -9.23
CA LYS A 120 -8.28 20.46 -8.20
C LYS A 120 -6.97 20.88 -7.54
N THR A 121 -6.13 19.91 -7.17
CA THR A 121 -4.85 20.23 -6.51
C THR A 121 -3.90 21.01 -7.41
N PHE A 122 -3.93 20.77 -8.73
CA PHE A 122 -3.13 21.54 -9.68
C PHE A 122 -3.63 22.96 -9.84
N GLN A 123 -4.95 23.19 -9.83
CA GLN A 123 -5.52 24.54 -9.82
C GLN A 123 -5.09 25.30 -8.55
N ASP A 124 -5.18 24.65 -7.39
CA ASP A 124 -4.78 25.25 -6.10
C ASP A 124 -3.27 25.51 -6.01
N LEU A 125 -2.47 24.67 -6.66
CA LEU A 125 -1.02 24.85 -6.74
C LEU A 125 -0.65 26.00 -7.68
N GLU A 126 -1.26 26.05 -8.86
CA GLU A 126 -1.02 27.11 -9.84
C GLU A 126 -1.39 28.48 -9.29
N ALA A 127 -2.49 28.57 -8.52
CA ALA A 127 -2.89 29.78 -7.82
C ALA A 127 -1.89 30.24 -6.72
N ARG A 128 -1.16 29.31 -6.08
CA ARG A 128 -0.23 29.60 -4.99
C ARG A 128 1.23 29.79 -5.41
N ALA A 129 1.66 29.07 -6.46
CA ALA A 129 3.08 28.93 -6.81
C ALA A 129 3.38 29.05 -8.32
N GLY A 130 2.37 29.30 -9.15
CA GLY A 130 2.51 29.43 -10.60
C GLY A 130 2.63 28.10 -11.36
N SER A 131 2.81 28.19 -12.69
CA SER A 131 2.64 27.05 -13.60
C SER A 131 3.86 26.11 -13.71
N SER A 132 5.05 26.54 -13.25
CA SER A 132 6.30 25.75 -13.39
C SER A 132 6.22 24.40 -12.66
N THR A 133 5.62 24.39 -11.48
CA THR A 133 5.50 23.24 -10.59
C THR A 133 4.66 22.09 -11.16
N LYS A 134 3.64 22.42 -11.96
CA LYS A 134 2.78 21.44 -12.62
C LYS A 134 3.55 20.59 -13.64
N LYS A 135 4.60 21.13 -14.27
CA LYS A 135 5.44 20.40 -15.24
C LYS A 135 6.28 19.33 -14.54
N SER A 136 6.89 19.65 -13.41
CA SER A 136 7.67 18.70 -12.61
C SER A 136 6.80 17.55 -12.10
N ILE A 137 5.61 17.85 -11.57
CA ILE A 137 4.67 16.79 -11.13
C ILE A 137 4.26 15.90 -12.32
N LYS A 138 3.98 16.47 -13.50
CA LYS A 138 3.66 15.71 -14.71
C LYS A 138 4.80 14.78 -15.12
N PHE A 139 6.04 15.25 -15.05
CA PHE A 139 7.21 14.43 -15.37
C PHE A 139 7.29 13.20 -14.46
N TRP A 140 7.23 13.40 -13.15
CA TRP A 140 7.29 12.32 -12.16
C TRP A 140 6.13 11.33 -12.31
N VAL A 141 4.90 11.82 -12.43
CA VAL A 141 3.72 10.95 -12.61
C VAL A 141 3.83 10.11 -13.90
N ASN A 142 4.31 10.70 -15.00
CA ASN A 142 4.53 9.95 -16.24
C ASN A 142 5.66 8.92 -16.12
N ARG A 143 6.74 9.25 -15.41
CA ARG A 143 7.83 8.31 -15.10
C ARG A 143 7.30 7.09 -14.34
N LEU A 144 6.53 7.32 -13.27
CA LEU A 144 5.87 6.24 -12.51
C LEU A 144 5.02 5.31 -13.39
N VAL A 145 4.12 5.88 -14.20
CA VAL A 145 3.21 5.10 -15.05
C VAL A 145 3.98 4.28 -16.07
N LYS A 146 4.98 4.88 -16.75
CA LYS A 146 5.83 4.18 -17.72
C LYS A 146 6.63 3.05 -17.07
N THR A 147 7.16 3.28 -15.87
CA THR A 147 7.90 2.24 -15.12
C THR A 147 6.98 1.09 -14.74
N ARG A 148 5.78 1.37 -14.22
CA ARG A 148 4.79 0.32 -13.90
C ARG A 148 4.36 -0.47 -15.15
N GLU A 149 4.23 0.20 -16.30
CA GLU A 149 3.90 -0.45 -17.58
C GLU A 149 4.95 -1.48 -17.98
N LYS A 150 6.23 -1.12 -17.89
CA LYS A 150 7.36 -2.01 -18.21
C LYS A 150 7.38 -3.27 -17.33
N HIS A 151 6.91 -3.17 -16.09
CA HIS A 151 6.91 -4.26 -15.10
C HIS A 151 5.58 -5.01 -14.98
N MET A 152 4.64 -4.83 -15.92
CA MET A 152 3.33 -5.49 -15.90
C MET A 152 3.37 -7.02 -15.96
N THR A 153 4.50 -7.61 -16.37
CA THR A 153 4.68 -9.06 -16.52
C THR A 153 5.26 -9.73 -15.28
N ASN A 154 5.52 -8.99 -14.18
CA ASN A 154 6.12 -9.52 -12.95
C ASN A 154 7.40 -10.33 -13.17
N ARG A 155 8.25 -9.91 -14.13
CA ARG A 155 9.57 -10.52 -14.30
C ARG A 155 10.47 -10.20 -13.10
N PRO A 156 11.29 -11.17 -12.65
CA PRO A 156 12.31 -10.92 -11.62
C PRO A 156 13.27 -9.80 -12.02
N PHE A 157 13.85 -9.13 -11.01
CA PHE A 157 14.88 -8.12 -11.25
C PHE A 157 16.22 -8.79 -11.54
N ALA A 158 16.97 -8.30 -12.52
CA ALA A 158 18.24 -8.90 -12.92
C ALA A 158 19.30 -8.80 -11.81
N SER A 159 19.28 -7.70 -11.07
CA SER A 159 20.22 -7.41 -9.98
C SER A 159 19.62 -6.53 -8.90
N LEU A 160 20.29 -6.45 -7.75
CA LEU A 160 19.91 -5.54 -6.68
C LEU A 160 19.86 -4.08 -7.16
N ALA A 161 20.81 -3.67 -7.99
CA ALA A 161 20.83 -2.35 -8.60
C ALA A 161 19.59 -2.08 -9.49
N SER A 162 19.12 -3.08 -10.24
CA SER A 162 17.90 -2.92 -11.04
C SER A 162 16.62 -2.80 -10.20
N LEU A 163 16.60 -3.43 -9.02
CA LEU A 163 15.53 -3.24 -8.04
C LEU A 163 15.59 -1.83 -7.41
N GLU A 164 16.77 -1.31 -7.14
CA GLU A 164 16.94 0.08 -6.67
C GLU A 164 16.49 1.10 -7.72
N GLU A 165 16.88 0.90 -8.98
CA GLU A 165 16.43 1.74 -10.10
C GLU A 165 14.91 1.71 -10.23
N TYR A 166 14.29 0.53 -10.08
CA TYR A 166 12.84 0.40 -10.05
C TYR A 166 12.21 1.17 -8.88
N ALA A 167 12.78 1.06 -7.68
CA ALA A 167 12.29 1.74 -6.49
C ALA A 167 12.40 3.27 -6.63
N GLU A 168 13.48 3.76 -7.23
CA GLU A 168 13.69 5.18 -7.56
C GLU A 168 12.63 5.69 -8.55
N ASN A 169 12.41 4.93 -9.62
CA ASN A 169 11.45 5.27 -10.67
C ASN A 169 9.97 5.03 -10.28
N THR A 170 9.70 4.58 -9.05
CA THR A 170 8.34 4.35 -8.55
C THR A 170 8.08 5.08 -7.23
N TYR A 171 8.65 4.62 -6.12
CA TYR A 171 8.38 5.14 -4.78
C TYR A 171 9.09 6.48 -4.53
N SER A 172 10.35 6.66 -4.95
CA SER A 172 11.00 7.98 -4.86
C SER A 172 10.31 8.99 -5.76
N THR A 173 9.97 8.59 -6.99
CA THR A 173 9.19 9.40 -7.94
C THR A 173 7.84 9.89 -7.37
N LEU A 174 7.15 9.08 -6.56
CA LEU A 174 5.93 9.50 -5.84
C LEU A 174 6.23 10.56 -4.77
N MET A 175 7.35 10.43 -4.06
CA MET A 175 7.78 11.42 -3.08
C MET A 175 8.17 12.73 -3.77
N TYR A 176 8.91 12.68 -4.89
CA TYR A 176 9.24 13.87 -5.69
C TYR A 176 8.00 14.58 -6.22
N ALA A 177 7.01 13.83 -6.73
CA ALA A 177 5.74 14.42 -7.17
C ALA A 177 4.98 15.10 -6.00
N THR A 178 5.07 14.53 -4.80
CA THR A 178 4.45 15.10 -3.60
C THR A 178 5.20 16.34 -3.13
N LEU A 179 6.53 16.29 -3.03
CA LEU A 179 7.39 17.41 -2.64
C LEU A 179 7.31 18.56 -3.63
N ALA A 180 7.25 18.26 -4.93
CA ALA A 180 7.00 19.25 -5.96
C ALA A 180 5.67 19.97 -5.74
N SER A 181 4.69 19.41 -5.02
CA SER A 181 3.43 20.13 -4.73
C SER A 181 3.58 21.20 -3.64
N LEU A 182 4.75 21.29 -2.99
CA LEU A 182 5.14 22.38 -2.11
C LEU A 182 5.92 23.43 -2.92
N PRO A 183 5.89 24.71 -2.50
CA PRO A 183 6.83 25.72 -3.00
C PRO A 183 8.23 25.50 -2.39
N LEU A 184 8.74 24.27 -2.50
CA LEU A 184 9.99 23.80 -1.94
C LEU A 184 10.92 23.40 -3.09
N ARG A 185 12.14 23.93 -3.10
CA ARG A 185 13.19 23.57 -4.07
C ARG A 185 14.48 23.29 -3.31
N SER A 186 14.66 22.05 -2.90
CA SER A 186 15.77 21.67 -2.03
C SER A 186 16.38 20.35 -2.49
N MET A 187 17.59 20.44 -3.03
CA MET A 187 18.39 19.27 -3.41
C MET A 187 18.53 18.29 -2.24
N ASN A 188 18.70 18.82 -1.04
CA ASN A 188 18.84 18.05 0.18
C ASN A 188 17.56 17.25 0.51
N VAL A 189 16.38 17.87 0.37
CA VAL A 189 15.12 17.17 0.62
C VAL A 189 14.83 16.13 -0.47
N ASP A 190 15.18 16.44 -1.72
CA ASP A 190 15.04 15.49 -2.83
C ASP A 190 15.96 14.28 -2.65
N HIS A 191 17.20 14.47 -2.22
CA HIS A 191 18.11 13.36 -1.88
C HIS A 191 17.58 12.51 -0.71
N LEU A 192 17.07 13.14 0.36
CA LEU A 192 16.42 12.40 1.45
C LEU A 192 15.23 11.58 0.92
N ALA A 193 14.43 12.15 0.02
CA ALA A 193 13.32 11.46 -0.60
C ALA A 193 13.76 10.32 -1.53
N SER A 194 14.91 10.43 -2.21
CA SER A 194 15.48 9.32 -3.00
C SER A 194 15.76 8.10 -2.14
N HIS A 195 16.49 8.30 -1.03
CA HIS A 195 16.85 7.19 -0.15
C HIS A 195 15.62 6.57 0.52
N VAL A 196 14.72 7.41 1.06
CA VAL A 196 13.48 6.91 1.68
C VAL A 196 12.60 6.20 0.64
N GLY A 197 12.47 6.75 -0.56
CA GLY A 197 11.70 6.17 -1.65
C GLY A 197 12.24 4.83 -2.12
N LYS A 198 13.56 4.71 -2.31
CA LYS A 198 14.23 3.44 -2.63
C LYS A 198 13.99 2.37 -1.57
N ALA A 199 14.19 2.73 -0.29
CA ALA A 199 13.91 1.82 0.82
C ALA A 199 12.44 1.36 0.82
N CYS A 200 11.48 2.26 0.61
CA CYS A 200 10.06 1.93 0.53
C CYS A 200 9.75 0.99 -0.64
N GLY A 201 10.35 1.20 -1.81
CA GLY A 201 10.14 0.36 -2.98
C GLY A 201 10.73 -1.04 -2.82
N ILE A 202 11.93 -1.17 -2.26
CA ILE A 202 12.52 -2.46 -1.93
C ILE A 202 11.65 -3.19 -0.89
N VAL A 203 11.22 -2.50 0.17
CA VAL A 203 10.32 -3.08 1.19
C VAL A 203 8.98 -3.52 0.58
N ALA A 204 8.43 -2.78 -0.38
CA ALA A 204 7.20 -3.18 -1.06
C ALA A 204 7.37 -4.49 -1.85
N VAL A 205 8.53 -4.70 -2.48
CA VAL A 205 8.87 -5.96 -3.15
C VAL A 205 8.99 -7.10 -2.14
N LEU A 206 9.69 -6.89 -1.02
CA LEU A 206 9.80 -7.88 0.06
C LEU A 206 8.43 -8.26 0.64
N ARG A 207 7.56 -7.29 0.88
CA ARG A 207 6.16 -7.50 1.33
C ARG A 207 5.33 -8.29 0.33
N GLY A 208 5.65 -8.19 -0.95
CA GLY A 208 4.94 -8.87 -2.03
C GLY A 208 5.23 -10.37 -2.12
N ILE A 209 6.35 -10.86 -1.56
CA ILE A 209 6.80 -12.26 -1.72
C ILE A 209 5.70 -13.27 -1.36
N PRO A 210 5.05 -13.21 -0.17
CA PRO A 210 4.05 -14.21 0.20
C PRO A 210 2.79 -14.16 -0.65
N VAL A 211 2.49 -13.01 -1.26
CA VAL A 211 1.30 -12.80 -2.08
C VAL A 211 1.55 -13.31 -3.50
N LEU A 212 2.70 -12.95 -4.09
CA LEU A 212 3.04 -13.29 -5.46
C LEU A 212 3.49 -14.75 -5.63
N ALA A 213 4.12 -15.34 -4.62
CA ALA A 213 4.49 -16.75 -4.63
C ALA A 213 3.29 -17.68 -4.39
N ALA A 214 2.18 -17.17 -3.88
CA ALA A 214 1.00 -17.98 -3.58
C ALA A 214 0.23 -18.34 -4.86
N PRO A 215 -0.31 -19.57 -4.97
CA PRO A 215 -1.16 -19.95 -6.10
C PRO A 215 -2.42 -19.08 -6.18
N SER A 216 -2.62 -18.40 -7.31
CA SER A 216 -3.83 -17.61 -7.55
C SER A 216 -5.03 -18.52 -7.85
N PRO A 217 -6.25 -18.24 -7.32
CA PRO A 217 -7.44 -18.97 -7.71
C PRO A 217 -7.91 -18.58 -9.12
N PRO A 218 -8.64 -19.46 -9.84
CA PRO A 218 -9.24 -19.13 -11.13
C PRO A 218 -10.23 -17.96 -11.01
N THR A 219 -10.14 -16.98 -11.89
CA THR A 219 -11.05 -15.83 -11.93
C THR A 219 -12.25 -16.10 -12.83
N GLN A 220 -13.47 -15.89 -12.32
CA GLN A 220 -14.68 -15.90 -13.15
C GLN A 220 -14.80 -14.58 -13.90
N THR A 221 -14.76 -14.63 -15.22
CA THR A 221 -15.03 -13.50 -16.12
C THR A 221 -16.36 -13.73 -16.86
N PRO A 222 -16.97 -12.68 -17.45
CA PRO A 222 -18.18 -12.82 -18.26
C PRO A 222 -18.03 -13.81 -19.43
N SER A 223 -16.79 -14.04 -19.87
CA SER A 223 -16.41 -14.96 -20.95
C SER A 223 -16.05 -16.38 -20.48
N GLY A 224 -16.10 -16.67 -19.18
CA GLY A 224 -15.82 -18.00 -18.61
C GLY A 224 -14.84 -17.97 -17.42
N GLN A 225 -14.35 -19.14 -17.00
CA GLN A 225 -13.25 -19.22 -16.04
C GLN A 225 -11.92 -18.96 -16.76
N GLU A 226 -11.19 -17.95 -16.31
CA GLU A 226 -9.79 -17.77 -16.73
C GLU A 226 -8.86 -18.65 -15.88
N PRO A 227 -7.77 -19.16 -16.47
CA PRO A 227 -6.79 -19.94 -15.75
C PRO A 227 -6.15 -19.12 -14.62
N PRO A 228 -5.68 -19.79 -13.56
CA PRO A 228 -4.91 -19.14 -12.50
C PRO A 228 -3.63 -18.54 -13.09
N ARG A 229 -3.15 -17.46 -12.49
CA ARG A 229 -1.88 -16.83 -12.90
C ARG A 229 -0.69 -17.61 -12.39
N ASP A 230 0.39 -17.52 -13.14
CA ASP A 230 1.68 -18.04 -12.74
C ASP A 230 2.17 -17.28 -11.50
N PRO A 231 2.68 -17.99 -10.47
CA PRO A 231 3.29 -17.35 -9.32
C PRO A 231 4.56 -16.62 -9.75
N ALA A 232 4.93 -15.59 -9.01
CA ALA A 232 6.10 -14.76 -9.31
C ALA A 232 6.93 -14.49 -8.06
N ILE A 233 8.24 -14.33 -8.27
CA ILE A 233 9.19 -13.86 -7.24
C ILE A 233 9.90 -12.67 -7.84
N LEU A 234 9.78 -11.53 -7.16
CA LEU A 234 10.40 -10.28 -7.57
C LEU A 234 11.69 -10.01 -6.80
N LEU A 235 12.34 -11.04 -6.25
CA LEU A 235 13.68 -10.88 -5.68
C LEU A 235 14.71 -10.71 -6.81
N PRO A 236 15.81 -9.99 -6.58
CA PRO A 236 16.92 -9.92 -7.51
C PRO A 236 17.54 -11.30 -7.78
N LEU A 237 17.80 -11.61 -9.06
CA LEU A 237 18.37 -12.88 -9.48
C LEU A 237 19.79 -13.10 -8.94
N ASP A 238 20.58 -12.03 -8.81
CA ASP A 238 21.91 -12.09 -8.20
C ASP A 238 21.87 -12.47 -6.71
N ALA A 239 20.94 -11.89 -5.94
CA ALA A 239 20.74 -12.23 -4.54
C ALA A 239 20.22 -13.66 -4.37
N MET A 240 19.29 -14.09 -5.23
CA MET A 240 18.80 -15.47 -5.23
C MET A 240 19.90 -16.48 -5.59
N ALA A 241 20.72 -16.18 -6.61
CA ALA A 241 21.79 -17.06 -7.04
C ALA A 241 22.88 -17.22 -5.97
N GLU A 242 23.28 -16.13 -5.31
CA GLU A 242 24.27 -16.15 -4.24
C GLU A 242 23.82 -16.98 -3.04
N ALA A 243 22.54 -16.90 -2.68
CA ALA A 243 21.94 -17.69 -1.61
C ALA A 243 21.53 -19.11 -2.05
N GLY A 244 21.69 -19.48 -3.32
CA GLY A 244 21.32 -20.80 -3.84
C GLY A 244 19.80 -21.06 -3.94
N VAL A 245 18.99 -20.00 -4.02
CA VAL A 245 17.52 -20.09 -4.09
C VAL A 245 17.06 -20.56 -5.45
N LYS A 246 16.16 -21.53 -5.47
CA LYS A 246 15.42 -21.95 -6.67
C LYS A 246 13.98 -21.47 -6.58
N GLU A 247 13.48 -20.79 -7.61
CA GLU A 247 12.11 -20.24 -7.63
C GLU A 247 11.05 -21.31 -7.37
N GLU A 248 11.18 -22.47 -8.01
CA GLU A 248 10.24 -23.59 -7.84
C GLU A 248 10.18 -24.10 -6.39
N ASP A 249 11.29 -24.08 -5.67
CA ASP A 249 11.30 -24.49 -4.26
C ASP A 249 10.55 -23.48 -3.39
N VAL A 250 10.65 -22.18 -3.68
CA VAL A 250 9.85 -21.15 -3.00
C VAL A 250 8.35 -21.33 -3.29
N PHE A 251 7.96 -21.64 -4.53
CA PHE A 251 6.56 -21.87 -4.87
C PHE A 251 5.97 -23.11 -4.19
N ARG A 252 6.75 -24.17 -4.03
CA ARG A 252 6.30 -25.44 -3.43
C ARG A 252 6.39 -25.47 -1.92
N GLN A 253 7.48 -24.94 -1.38
CA GLN A 253 7.89 -25.12 0.01
C GLN A 253 7.75 -23.82 0.83
N GLY A 254 7.54 -22.68 0.16
CA GLY A 254 7.36 -21.38 0.79
C GLY A 254 8.55 -21.03 1.68
N PRO A 255 8.34 -20.77 2.99
CA PRO A 255 9.41 -20.39 3.91
C PRO A 255 10.49 -21.46 4.11
N ASN A 256 10.22 -22.72 3.73
CA ASN A 256 11.18 -23.82 3.88
C ASN A 256 12.13 -23.94 2.67
N ALA A 257 12.01 -23.07 1.67
CA ALA A 257 12.91 -23.07 0.52
C ALA A 257 14.32 -22.66 0.95
N ALA A 258 15.30 -23.53 0.68
CA ALA A 258 16.69 -23.29 1.07
C ALA A 258 17.22 -21.97 0.48
N GLY A 259 17.90 -21.18 1.32
CA GLY A 259 18.50 -19.89 0.96
C GLY A 259 17.53 -18.71 0.87
N LEU A 260 16.20 -18.92 1.00
CA LEU A 260 15.24 -17.83 0.80
C LEU A 260 15.45 -16.71 1.82
N GLN A 261 15.63 -17.05 3.10
CA GLN A 261 15.88 -16.11 4.18
C GLN A 261 17.16 -15.32 3.94
N ASP A 262 18.24 -15.96 3.45
CA ASP A 262 19.50 -15.28 3.14
C ASP A 262 19.36 -14.30 1.97
N ALA A 263 18.62 -14.67 0.91
CA ALA A 263 18.33 -13.76 -0.19
C ALA A 263 17.48 -12.57 0.28
N VAL A 264 16.48 -12.82 1.14
CA VAL A 264 15.63 -11.78 1.72
C VAL A 264 16.44 -10.88 2.65
N PHE A 265 17.35 -11.43 3.46
CA PHE A 265 18.29 -10.70 4.31
C PHE A 265 19.15 -9.74 3.49
N LYS A 266 19.74 -10.21 2.39
CA LYS A 266 20.58 -9.38 1.51
C LYS A 266 19.80 -8.20 0.93
N VAL A 267 18.58 -8.43 0.45
CA VAL A 267 17.72 -7.38 -0.11
C VAL A 267 17.21 -6.42 0.98
N ALA A 268 16.86 -6.95 2.16
CA ALA A 268 16.42 -6.16 3.31
C ALA A 268 17.55 -5.26 3.85
N THR A 269 18.79 -5.75 3.85
CA THR A 269 19.98 -4.98 4.21
C THR A 269 20.09 -3.75 3.33
N ARG A 270 19.94 -3.90 2.01
CA ARG A 270 20.01 -2.76 1.09
C ARG A 270 18.93 -1.70 1.35
N ALA A 271 17.71 -2.12 1.68
CA ALA A 271 16.66 -1.18 2.07
C ALA A 271 17.01 -0.45 3.38
N ASN A 272 17.60 -1.16 4.35
CA ASN A 272 18.02 -0.57 5.62
C ASN A 272 19.20 0.39 5.44
N ASP A 273 20.16 0.10 4.55
CA ASP A 273 21.29 0.98 4.23
C ASP A 273 20.79 2.34 3.78
N HIS A 274 19.80 2.39 2.86
CA HIS A 274 19.19 3.65 2.46
C HIS A 274 18.53 4.42 3.62
N LEU A 275 17.89 3.72 4.57
CA LEU A 275 17.33 4.36 5.76
C LEU A 275 18.41 4.89 6.70
N ILE A 276 19.54 4.18 6.84
CA ILE A 276 20.71 4.63 7.59
C ILE A 276 21.28 5.88 6.93
N THR A 277 21.56 5.83 5.63
CA THR A 277 22.04 6.98 4.85
C THR A 277 21.14 8.20 4.99
N ALA A 278 19.81 8.03 4.87
CA ALA A 278 18.87 9.13 5.05
C ALA A 278 18.92 9.73 6.47
N ARG A 279 19.09 8.90 7.51
CA ARG A 279 19.23 9.37 8.91
C ARG A 279 20.54 10.11 9.13
N GLU A 280 21.65 9.61 8.60
CA GLU A 280 22.96 10.24 8.71
C GLU A 280 22.98 11.57 7.97
N MET A 281 22.46 11.62 6.74
CA MET A 281 22.26 12.84 5.98
C MET A 281 21.40 13.84 6.76
N LEU A 282 20.25 13.42 7.28
CA LEU A 282 19.38 14.29 8.09
C LEU A 282 20.09 14.82 9.35
N LYS A 283 20.93 14.01 10.00
CA LYS A 283 21.71 14.41 11.19
C LYS A 283 22.73 15.49 10.83
N ARG A 284 23.49 15.30 9.74
CA ARG A 284 24.50 16.25 9.25
C ARG A 284 23.87 17.58 8.83
N LEU A 285 22.81 17.52 8.03
CA LEU A 285 22.07 18.73 7.62
C LEU A 285 21.49 19.49 8.81
N LYS A 286 21.04 18.78 9.86
CA LYS A 286 20.59 19.42 11.11
C LYS A 286 21.72 20.10 11.89
N ALA A 287 22.95 19.63 11.75
CA ALA A 287 24.13 20.24 12.32
C ALA A 287 24.72 21.38 11.47
N GLY A 288 24.14 21.66 10.29
CA GLY A 288 24.67 22.64 9.34
C GLY A 288 25.89 22.14 8.56
N GLU A 289 26.11 20.81 8.53
CA GLU A 289 27.20 20.17 7.81
C GLU A 289 26.78 19.80 6.37
N ASP A 290 27.78 19.60 5.51
CA ASP A 290 27.58 19.00 4.18
C ASP A 290 26.89 17.63 4.30
N PRO A 291 25.93 17.26 3.42
CA PRO A 291 25.20 16.00 3.49
C PRO A 291 26.05 14.73 3.42
N GLY A 292 27.32 14.82 3.00
CA GLY A 292 28.26 13.72 2.85
C GLY A 292 28.59 13.43 1.38
N HIS A 293 29.87 13.25 1.07
CA HIS A 293 30.36 12.93 -0.27
C HIS A 293 30.42 11.41 -0.51
N GLU A 294 29.29 10.76 -0.77
CA GLU A 294 29.23 9.43 -1.39
C GLU A 294 27.85 9.21 -2.05
N PHE A 295 27.43 10.01 -3.05
CA PHE A 295 26.11 9.75 -3.67
C PHE A 295 26.18 9.68 -5.20
N GLU A 296 26.16 8.43 -5.69
CA GLU A 296 26.14 7.99 -7.08
C GLU A 296 24.87 8.41 -7.83
N HIS A 297 24.66 9.69 -8.13
CA HIS A 297 23.68 10.10 -9.16
C HIS A 297 24.25 11.25 -10.00
N HIS A 298 25.09 10.91 -10.98
CA HIS A 298 25.31 11.76 -12.14
C HIS A 298 24.06 11.71 -13.03
N GLY A 299 23.16 12.69 -12.98
CA GLY A 299 22.23 12.85 -14.11
C GLY A 299 20.93 13.66 -14.00
N GLU A 300 20.42 14.04 -12.84
CA GLU A 300 19.06 14.65 -12.77
C GLU A 300 19.09 16.16 -12.51
N GLY A 301 19.65 16.90 -13.47
CA GLY A 301 19.75 18.36 -13.46
C GLY A 301 18.54 19.08 -14.05
N GLU A 302 17.38 19.04 -13.39
CA GLU A 302 16.23 19.92 -13.74
C GLU A 302 15.72 20.79 -12.55
N HIS A 303 16.60 21.11 -11.60
CA HIS A 303 16.28 22.05 -10.53
C HIS A 303 17.23 23.25 -10.55
N PHE A 304 16.69 24.45 -10.82
CA PHE A 304 17.38 25.72 -10.63
C PHE A 304 17.29 26.10 -9.14
N TYR A 305 18.42 26.11 -8.44
CA TYR A 305 18.51 26.47 -7.03
C TYR A 305 18.89 27.96 -6.87
N GLY A 306 18.22 28.66 -5.94
CA GLY A 306 18.54 30.05 -5.59
C GLY A 306 19.53 30.11 -4.41
N GLU A 307 20.28 31.21 -4.31
CA GLU A 307 21.47 31.34 -3.45
C GLU A 307 21.21 31.51 -1.94
N GLU A 308 19.95 31.67 -1.49
CA GLU A 308 19.61 31.79 -0.06
C GLU A 308 18.62 30.70 0.37
N SER A 309 19.13 29.51 0.70
CA SER A 309 18.35 28.36 1.16
C SER A 309 18.57 28.11 2.65
N ASN A 310 17.49 28.15 3.45
CA ASN A 310 17.52 27.71 4.84
C ASN A 310 17.14 26.22 4.91
N THR A 311 18.16 25.36 4.86
CA THR A 311 18.00 23.90 4.81
C THR A 311 17.14 23.34 5.94
N LEU A 312 17.18 23.91 7.15
CA LEU A 312 16.36 23.42 8.26
C LEU A 312 14.87 23.67 8.02
N VAL A 313 14.51 24.84 7.49
CA VAL A 313 13.13 25.19 7.15
C VAL A 313 12.62 24.29 6.02
N GLU A 314 13.46 24.05 5.02
CA GLU A 314 13.15 23.16 3.90
C GLU A 314 12.89 21.71 4.36
N ILE A 315 13.75 21.18 5.23
CA ILE A 315 13.56 19.86 5.85
C ILE A 315 12.23 19.84 6.61
N GLN A 316 11.93 20.86 7.42
CA GLN A 316 10.68 20.93 8.18
C GLN A 316 9.45 20.94 7.26
N GLN A 317 9.51 21.67 6.15
CA GLN A 317 8.43 21.73 5.16
C GLN A 317 8.20 20.38 4.45
N GLY A 318 9.27 19.66 4.12
CA GLY A 318 9.22 18.34 3.47
C GLY A 318 9.03 17.15 4.42
N PHE A 319 9.21 17.35 5.74
CA PHE A 319 9.34 16.26 6.72
C PHE A 319 8.15 15.29 6.72
N GLY A 320 6.92 15.81 6.54
CA GLY A 320 5.72 14.98 6.50
C GLY A 320 5.74 13.92 5.39
N VAL A 321 6.40 14.20 4.26
CA VAL A 321 6.58 13.23 3.16
C VAL A 321 7.63 12.18 3.53
N LEU A 322 8.70 12.57 4.23
CA LEU A 322 9.78 11.68 4.66
C LEU A 322 9.33 10.64 5.71
N LEU A 323 8.16 10.81 6.34
CA LEU A 323 7.58 9.84 7.28
C LEU A 323 7.22 8.49 6.65
N GLU A 324 7.23 8.37 5.31
CA GLU A 324 7.17 7.09 4.59
C GLU A 324 8.30 6.12 5.02
N ALA A 325 9.41 6.64 5.56
CA ALA A 325 10.48 5.85 6.15
C ALA A 325 10.03 4.99 7.36
N ILE A 326 8.99 5.43 8.10
CA ILE A 326 8.58 4.79 9.35
C ILE A 326 7.98 3.40 9.11
N PRO A 327 6.95 3.23 8.25
CA PRO A 327 6.45 1.90 7.91
C PRO A 327 7.53 1.00 7.30
N ALA A 328 8.42 1.55 6.47
CA ALA A 328 9.52 0.79 5.87
C ALA A 328 10.44 0.20 6.95
N GLN A 329 10.91 1.03 7.89
CA GLN A 329 11.71 0.59 9.03
C GLN A 329 10.97 -0.45 9.88
N GLN A 330 9.69 -0.21 10.17
CA GLN A 330 8.91 -1.12 11.01
C GLN A 330 8.79 -2.51 10.40
N TYR A 331 8.61 -2.59 9.08
CA TYR A 331 8.58 -3.88 8.39
C TYR A 331 9.94 -4.58 8.40
N LEU A 332 11.03 -3.86 8.12
CA LEU A 332 12.38 -4.43 8.17
C LEU A 332 12.70 -4.99 9.58
N GLN A 333 12.32 -4.28 10.64
CA GLN A 333 12.49 -4.77 12.00
C GLN A 333 11.65 -6.02 12.30
N ARG A 334 10.42 -6.10 11.76
CA ARG A 334 9.61 -7.32 11.89
C ARG A 334 10.19 -8.49 11.12
N LEU A 335 10.82 -8.23 9.98
CA LEU A 335 11.50 -9.20 9.14
C LEU A 335 12.75 -9.74 9.82
N GLU A 336 13.58 -8.87 10.39
CA GLU A 336 14.72 -9.26 11.24
C GLU A 336 14.28 -10.14 12.42
N ASN A 337 13.23 -9.73 13.16
CA ASN A 337 12.68 -10.52 14.27
C ASN A 337 12.09 -11.88 13.84
N ALA A 338 11.80 -12.04 12.55
CA ALA A 338 11.28 -13.25 11.96
C ALA A 338 12.35 -14.05 11.21
N ASP A 339 13.63 -13.79 11.49
CA ASP A 339 14.78 -14.42 10.83
C ASP A 339 14.69 -14.34 9.30
N PHE A 340 14.27 -13.17 8.83
CA PHE A 340 14.07 -12.84 7.42
C PHE A 340 13.10 -13.76 6.66
N ASP A 341 12.21 -14.49 7.36
CA ASP A 341 11.10 -15.21 6.74
C ASP A 341 9.97 -14.23 6.33
N PRO A 342 9.79 -13.93 5.03
CA PRO A 342 8.76 -13.00 4.58
C PRO A 342 7.34 -13.55 4.80
N PHE A 343 7.16 -14.87 4.96
CA PHE A 343 5.86 -15.49 5.23
C PHE A 343 5.44 -15.40 6.70
N ALA A 344 6.38 -15.17 7.62
CA ALA A 344 6.13 -14.96 9.05
C ALA A 344 5.80 -13.49 9.38
N VAL A 345 6.26 -12.53 8.55
CA VAL A 345 5.94 -11.09 8.67
C VAL A 345 4.54 -10.75 8.14
N ARG A 346 3.68 -11.77 8.02
CA ARG A 346 2.31 -11.55 7.62
C ARG A 346 1.62 -10.60 8.59
N PRO A 347 0.59 -9.93 8.07
CA PRO A 347 -0.45 -9.42 8.89
C PRO A 347 -1.16 -10.60 9.64
N GLY A 348 -0.56 -11.10 10.74
CA GLY A 348 -0.96 -12.29 11.50
C GLY A 348 -0.05 -12.74 12.66
N ASN A 349 1.02 -12.01 13.02
CA ASN A 349 1.86 -12.27 14.20
C ASN A 349 1.01 -12.26 15.51
N LEU A 350 1.42 -12.94 16.58
CA LEU A 350 0.80 -12.89 17.92
C LEU A 350 0.65 -11.44 18.43
N VAL A 351 1.59 -10.57 18.05
CA VAL A 351 1.50 -9.10 18.25
C VAL A 351 0.26 -8.52 17.57
N GLU A 352 -0.07 -8.98 16.38
CA GLU A 352 -1.21 -8.50 15.61
C GLU A 352 -2.52 -9.08 16.10
N VAL A 353 -2.54 -10.35 16.52
CA VAL A 353 -3.67 -10.93 17.27
C VAL A 353 -3.93 -10.10 18.53
N LYS A 354 -2.87 -9.70 19.23
CA LYS A 354 -2.94 -8.82 20.40
C LYS A 354 -3.47 -7.43 20.03
N GLU A 355 -3.00 -6.81 18.95
CA GLU A 355 -3.50 -5.50 18.48
C GLU A 355 -4.99 -5.55 18.10
N ILE A 356 -5.42 -6.61 17.39
CA ILE A 356 -6.83 -6.81 17.04
C ILE A 356 -7.67 -7.00 18.31
N ALA A 357 -7.21 -7.84 19.24
CA ALA A 357 -7.87 -8.05 20.52
C ALA A 357 -7.93 -6.75 21.35
N GLN A 358 -6.84 -5.96 21.38
CA GLN A 358 -6.79 -4.66 22.05
C GLN A 358 -7.73 -3.64 21.41
N THR A 359 -7.85 -3.63 20.09
CA THR A 359 -8.76 -2.75 19.35
C THR A 359 -10.21 -3.06 19.73
N VAL A 360 -10.60 -4.33 19.70
CA VAL A 360 -11.96 -4.77 20.09
C VAL A 360 -12.20 -4.49 21.58
N GLY A 361 -11.26 -4.85 22.46
CA GLY A 361 -11.38 -4.63 23.89
C GLY A 361 -11.49 -3.15 24.26
N SER A 362 -10.70 -2.30 23.61
CA SER A 362 -10.77 -0.84 23.79
C SER A 362 -12.12 -0.28 23.34
N LEU A 363 -12.66 -0.78 22.22
CA LEU A 363 -13.96 -0.34 21.72
C LEU A 363 -15.10 -0.72 22.67
N VAL A 364 -15.03 -1.91 23.27
CA VAL A 364 -15.96 -2.34 24.34
C VAL A 364 -15.85 -1.41 25.55
N LEU A 365 -14.64 -1.25 26.11
CA LEU A 365 -14.42 -0.52 27.36
C LEU A 365 -14.74 0.97 27.24
N LYS A 366 -14.33 1.63 26.14
CA LYS A 366 -14.58 3.07 25.93
C LYS A 366 -16.06 3.40 25.75
N ASN A 367 -16.89 2.42 25.39
CA ASN A 367 -18.33 2.61 25.17
C ASN A 367 -19.18 1.97 26.29
N GLY A 368 -18.62 1.86 27.51
CA GLY A 368 -19.36 1.40 28.69
C GLY A 368 -19.66 -0.10 28.72
N GLY A 369 -19.05 -0.89 27.83
CA GLY A 369 -19.11 -2.35 27.88
C GLY A 369 -18.06 -2.94 28.82
N VAL A 370 -18.15 -4.26 29.06
CA VAL A 370 -17.23 -5.00 29.94
C VAL A 370 -16.63 -6.17 29.19
N VAL A 371 -15.30 -6.30 29.19
CA VAL A 371 -14.62 -7.51 28.71
C VAL A 371 -14.55 -8.52 29.84
N ARG A 372 -15.15 -9.69 29.64
CA ARG A 372 -15.29 -10.77 30.65
C ARG A 372 -14.22 -11.84 30.54
N GLY A 373 -13.53 -11.94 29.40
CA GLY A 373 -12.48 -12.92 29.20
C GLY A 373 -11.87 -12.85 27.82
N LEU A 374 -10.61 -13.24 27.72
CA LEU A 374 -9.87 -13.37 26.48
C LEU A 374 -9.11 -14.70 26.52
N ALA A 375 -9.25 -15.49 25.47
CA ALA A 375 -8.54 -16.74 25.29
C ALA A 375 -7.83 -16.72 23.93
N ASN A 376 -6.51 -16.86 23.95
CA ASN A 376 -5.76 -17.16 22.73
C ASN A 376 -5.80 -18.68 22.56
N TRP A 377 -6.40 -19.15 21.48
CA TRP A 377 -6.46 -20.57 21.17
C TRP A 377 -5.20 -21.03 20.42
N GLY A 378 -4.47 -20.10 19.78
CA GLY A 378 -3.27 -20.43 19.03
C GLY A 378 -3.56 -20.68 17.55
N ILE A 379 -2.68 -21.41 16.88
CA ILE A 379 -2.77 -21.65 15.44
C ILE A 379 -3.56 -22.94 15.20
N PHE A 380 -4.62 -22.87 14.41
CA PHE A 380 -5.35 -24.06 13.94
C PHE A 380 -5.51 -24.04 12.43
N SER A 381 -5.73 -25.22 11.87
CA SER A 381 -6.17 -25.39 10.50
C SER A 381 -7.60 -24.85 10.33
N LEU A 382 -7.83 -24.15 9.22
CA LEU A 382 -9.16 -23.68 8.86
C LEU A 382 -10.03 -24.87 8.43
N PRO A 383 -11.34 -24.90 8.77
CA PRO A 383 -12.24 -26.01 8.42
C PRO A 383 -12.29 -26.35 6.92
N LYS A 384 -11.98 -25.35 6.10
CA LYS A 384 -11.67 -25.47 4.68
C LYS A 384 -10.71 -24.33 4.34
N PRO A 385 -9.88 -24.47 3.30
CA PRO A 385 -9.08 -23.36 2.82
C PRO A 385 -9.96 -22.15 2.49
N ILE A 386 -9.60 -20.98 3.02
CA ILE A 386 -10.35 -19.73 2.81
C ILE A 386 -9.47 -18.79 2.00
N SER A 387 -9.98 -18.33 0.86
CA SER A 387 -9.34 -17.28 0.08
C SER A 387 -9.91 -15.92 0.46
N ILE A 388 -9.08 -15.05 1.03
CA ILE A 388 -9.43 -13.68 1.41
C ILE A 388 -8.22 -12.78 1.12
N HIS A 389 -8.47 -11.53 0.72
CA HIS A 389 -7.40 -10.61 0.30
C HIS A 389 -6.42 -11.22 -0.71
N GLN A 390 -6.95 -12.01 -1.65
CA GLN A 390 -6.21 -12.72 -2.71
C GLN A 390 -5.23 -13.81 -2.22
N MET A 391 -5.15 -14.07 -0.91
CA MET A 391 -4.35 -15.16 -0.33
C MET A 391 -5.23 -16.34 0.07
N LYS A 392 -4.75 -17.57 -0.17
CA LYS A 392 -5.38 -18.80 0.33
C LYS A 392 -4.79 -19.14 1.70
N HIS A 393 -5.65 -19.18 2.71
CA HIS A 393 -5.28 -19.54 4.07
C HIS A 393 -5.73 -20.97 4.34
N THR A 394 -4.80 -21.80 4.83
CA THR A 394 -5.07 -23.15 5.34
C THR A 394 -5.00 -23.20 6.87
N HIS A 395 -4.34 -22.22 7.49
CA HIS A 395 -4.21 -22.04 8.93
C HIS A 395 -4.52 -20.60 9.32
N GLY A 396 -4.92 -20.38 10.56
CA GLY A 396 -5.12 -19.05 11.14
C GLY A 396 -4.79 -19.04 12.62
N HIS A 397 -4.49 -17.85 13.17
CA HIS A 397 -4.46 -17.63 14.60
C HIS A 397 -5.88 -17.39 15.12
N TYR A 398 -6.28 -18.14 16.13
CA TYR A 398 -7.60 -18.09 16.73
C TYR A 398 -7.52 -17.46 18.11
N PHE A 399 -8.40 -16.49 18.36
CA PHE A 399 -8.64 -15.98 19.70
C PHE A 399 -10.14 -15.77 19.90
N VAL A 400 -10.57 -15.79 21.15
CA VAL A 400 -11.96 -15.57 21.55
C VAL A 400 -11.99 -14.52 22.64
N MET A 401 -12.85 -13.51 22.48
CA MET A 401 -13.12 -12.49 23.49
C MET A 401 -14.59 -12.60 23.93
N ARG A 402 -14.82 -12.72 25.23
CA ARG A 402 -16.14 -12.61 25.86
C ARG A 402 -16.33 -11.21 26.39
N TYR A 403 -17.46 -10.59 26.07
CA TYR A 403 -17.77 -9.24 26.53
C TYR A 403 -19.28 -8.99 26.58
N ASP A 404 -19.67 -7.98 27.36
CA ASP A 404 -21.02 -7.42 27.42
C ASP A 404 -20.97 -6.00 26.83
N SER A 405 -21.87 -5.66 25.90
CA SER A 405 -21.95 -4.32 25.31
C SER A 405 -23.33 -4.04 24.72
N SER A 406 -23.59 -2.78 24.34
CA SER A 406 -24.81 -2.41 23.63
C SER A 406 -24.83 -2.96 22.19
N THR A 407 -26.03 -3.05 21.60
CA THR A 407 -26.20 -3.51 20.21
C THR A 407 -25.46 -2.63 19.20
N LYS A 408 -25.35 -1.32 19.47
CA LYS A 408 -24.59 -0.37 18.66
C LYS A 408 -23.09 -0.71 18.67
N VAL A 409 -22.52 -0.90 19.85
CA VAL A 409 -21.09 -1.26 20.01
C VAL A 409 -20.78 -2.59 19.33
N HIS A 410 -21.69 -3.57 19.40
CA HIS A 410 -21.57 -4.82 18.65
C HIS A 410 -21.51 -4.62 17.12
N GLN A 411 -22.29 -3.70 16.56
CA GLN A 411 -22.25 -3.38 15.12
C GLN A 411 -20.93 -2.69 14.73
N ASP A 412 -20.43 -1.82 15.60
CA ASP A 412 -19.15 -1.13 15.40
C ASP A 412 -18.00 -2.13 15.41
N ILE A 413 -17.95 -3.03 16.41
CA ILE A 413 -16.96 -4.13 16.48
C ILE A 413 -17.00 -4.97 15.21
N ARG A 414 -18.20 -5.36 14.74
CA ARG A 414 -18.34 -6.17 13.53
C ARG A 414 -17.86 -5.44 12.28
N SER A 415 -18.07 -4.13 12.21
CA SER A 415 -17.62 -3.29 11.10
C SER A 415 -16.09 -3.16 11.12
N THR A 416 -15.51 -2.88 12.28
CA THR A 416 -14.06 -2.82 12.49
C THR A 416 -13.38 -4.13 12.12
N LEU A 417 -13.85 -5.27 12.64
CA LEU A 417 -13.29 -6.59 12.34
C LEU A 417 -13.47 -7.01 10.88
N ARG A 418 -14.47 -6.49 10.17
CA ARG A 418 -14.65 -6.75 8.73
C ARG A 418 -13.68 -5.93 7.88
N LEU A 419 -13.28 -4.75 8.36
CA LEU A 419 -12.34 -3.86 7.68
C LEU A 419 -10.88 -4.17 8.02
N GLU A 420 -10.64 -4.97 9.05
CA GLU A 420 -9.31 -5.42 9.45
C GLU A 420 -8.73 -6.38 8.39
N PRO A 421 -7.72 -5.96 7.58
CA PRO A 421 -7.18 -6.76 6.47
C PRO A 421 -6.53 -8.09 6.92
N ARG A 422 -6.24 -8.20 8.21
CA ARG A 422 -5.65 -9.37 8.87
C ARG A 422 -6.68 -10.42 9.26
N MET A 423 -7.95 -10.04 9.25
CA MET A 423 -9.03 -10.86 9.77
C MET A 423 -9.57 -11.80 8.70
N ILE A 424 -9.11 -13.06 8.72
CA ILE A 424 -9.58 -14.09 7.78
C ILE A 424 -11.09 -14.33 7.93
N ARG A 425 -11.56 -14.40 9.19
CA ARG A 425 -12.97 -14.59 9.53
C ARG A 425 -13.21 -14.19 10.97
N SER A 426 -14.29 -13.44 11.20
CA SER A 426 -14.82 -13.19 12.54
C SER A 426 -16.24 -13.72 12.68
N SER A 427 -16.57 -14.27 13.84
CA SER A 427 -17.91 -14.77 14.19
C SER A 427 -18.29 -14.24 15.55
N HIS A 428 -19.56 -13.87 15.74
CA HIS A 428 -20.09 -13.39 17.00
C HIS A 428 -21.24 -14.30 17.42
N VAL A 429 -21.22 -14.76 18.66
CA VAL A 429 -22.25 -15.65 19.22
C VAL A 429 -22.80 -14.99 20.48
N LYS A 430 -24.12 -14.83 20.54
CA LYS A 430 -24.80 -14.37 21.75
C LYS A 430 -24.79 -15.53 22.76
N LEU A 431 -24.36 -15.26 23.99
CA LEU A 431 -24.40 -16.24 25.07
C LEU A 431 -25.77 -16.19 25.75
N GLY A 432 -26.38 -17.36 26.00
CA GLY A 432 -27.67 -17.48 26.70
C GLY A 432 -28.87 -17.98 25.88
N ASP A 433 -28.69 -18.33 24.59
CA ASP A 433 -29.74 -18.93 23.74
C ASP A 433 -29.43 -20.39 23.34
N GLY A 434 -28.45 -21.04 23.97
CA GLY A 434 -28.01 -22.40 23.65
C GLY A 434 -27.17 -22.53 22.36
N LYS A 435 -26.88 -21.45 21.63
CA LYS A 435 -26.12 -21.53 20.36
C LYS A 435 -24.63 -21.84 20.51
N LEU A 436 -24.01 -21.49 21.63
CA LEU A 436 -22.57 -21.74 21.80
C LEU A 436 -22.28 -23.25 21.83
N GLU A 437 -23.14 -24.03 22.48
CA GLU A 437 -23.01 -25.49 22.60
C GLU A 437 -23.22 -26.20 21.26
N THR A 438 -24.04 -25.62 20.36
CA THR A 438 -24.30 -26.17 19.01
C THR A 438 -23.29 -25.72 17.95
N LEU A 439 -22.54 -24.64 18.20
CA LEU A 439 -21.54 -24.09 17.26
C LEU A 439 -20.08 -24.44 17.63
N ALA A 440 -19.81 -24.81 18.88
CA ALA A 440 -18.46 -25.06 19.37
C ALA A 440 -17.92 -26.42 18.92
N ARG A 441 -17.28 -26.46 17.74
CA ARG A 441 -16.47 -27.61 17.29
C ARG A 441 -15.11 -27.74 18.00
N PHE A 442 -14.73 -26.76 18.82
CA PHE A 442 -13.38 -26.62 19.42
C PHE A 442 -13.35 -26.77 20.94
N GLY A 443 -14.42 -27.30 21.57
CA GLY A 443 -14.53 -27.40 23.03
C GLY A 443 -14.91 -26.08 23.72
N LYS A 444 -15.01 -26.10 25.06
CA LYS A 444 -15.30 -24.89 25.87
C LYS A 444 -14.03 -24.02 25.94
N PRO A 445 -14.11 -22.69 25.73
CA PRO A 445 -12.96 -21.82 25.87
C PRO A 445 -12.42 -21.84 27.30
N GLU A 446 -11.12 -22.04 27.47
CA GLU A 446 -10.44 -21.80 28.75
C GLU A 446 -10.19 -20.30 28.90
N TRP A 447 -11.01 -19.66 29.73
CA TRP A 447 -10.86 -18.24 30.00
C TRP A 447 -9.68 -18.02 30.93
N ARG A 448 -8.75 -17.15 30.54
CA ARG A 448 -7.87 -16.52 31.52
C ARG A 448 -8.75 -15.65 32.41
N THR A 449 -9.14 -16.20 33.56
CA THR A 449 -9.68 -15.42 34.66
C THR A 449 -8.50 -14.72 35.30
N GLY A 450 -8.60 -13.40 35.48
CA GLY A 450 -7.53 -12.64 36.12
C GLY A 450 -7.25 -13.23 37.51
N SER A 451 -5.97 -13.50 37.77
CA SER A 451 -5.43 -13.36 39.13
C SER A 451 -5.06 -11.91 39.32
#